data_AF-A0A563VW91-F1
#
_entry.id   AF-A0A563VW91-F1
#
_cell.length_a   1.000
_cell.length_b   1.000
_cell.length_c   1.000
_cell.angle_alpha   90.00
_cell.angle_beta   90.00
_cell.angle_gamma   90.00
#
_symmetry.space_group_name_H-M   'P 1'
#
loop_
_entity.id
_entity.type
_entity.pdbx_description
1 polymer ?
#
loop_
_entity_poly.entity_id
_entity_poly.type
_entity_poly.pdbx_seq_one_letter_code
_entity_poly.pdbx_strand_id
1 'polypeptide(L)'
;MFRRAAQNALAADFDGVEICANCSYLIDRQSPNSSNEAENSYNIELENKTQLLLTIIEEVASVWDENKVGIKLISDSFFLLAKASGLSSIFYHIINDLNFYNLAYLHLEKPVTNNLFQNEISLIWLKLIHSIYSGTLIIDCQHITQTERETICQDSTDLVSFNNLSKLSIF
;
A
#
# COMPACT_ATOMS: atom_id res chain seq x y z
N MET A 1 7.56 -2.95 19.60
CA MET A 1 6.60 -1.83 19.83
C MET A 1 5.24 -2.17 19.23
N PHE A 2 5.20 -2.66 17.99
CA PHE A 2 3.98 -3.09 17.30
C PHE A 2 3.22 -4.21 18.02
N ARG A 3 3.93 -5.22 18.54
CA ARG A 3 3.31 -6.27 19.37
C ARG A 3 2.50 -5.73 20.55
N ARG A 4 3.02 -4.72 21.26
CA ARG A 4 2.31 -4.11 22.40
C ARG A 4 1.07 -3.34 21.95
N ALA A 5 1.17 -2.59 20.84
CA ALA A 5 0.02 -1.90 20.26
C ALA A 5 -1.07 -2.89 19.83
N ALA A 6 -0.68 -3.99 19.19
CA ALA A 6 -1.57 -5.09 18.82
C ALA A 6 -2.26 -5.72 20.04
N GLN A 7 -1.52 -5.95 21.14
CA GLN A 7 -2.10 -6.45 22.40
C GLN A 7 -3.10 -5.47 23.01
N ASN A 8 -2.82 -4.18 22.94
CA ASN A 8 -3.73 -3.15 23.44
C ASN A 8 -5.02 -3.09 22.61
N ALA A 9 -4.92 -3.20 21.27
CA ALA A 9 -6.08 -3.28 20.40
C ALA A 9 -6.92 -4.53 20.71
N LEU A 10 -6.27 -5.68 20.96
CA LEU A 10 -6.98 -6.91 21.31
C LEU A 10 -7.68 -6.77 22.67
N ALA A 11 -7.02 -6.17 23.66
CA ALA A 11 -7.61 -5.89 24.97
C ALA A 11 -8.75 -4.87 24.93
N ALA A 12 -8.79 -4.04 23.89
CA ALA A 12 -9.85 -3.06 23.64
C ALA A 12 -10.99 -3.59 22.75
N ASP A 13 -10.99 -4.90 22.45
CA ASP A 13 -12.06 -5.59 21.71
C ASP A 13 -12.27 -5.08 20.28
N PHE A 14 -11.19 -4.66 19.60
CA PHE A 14 -11.22 -4.40 18.16
C PHE A 14 -11.45 -5.70 17.37
N ASP A 15 -12.03 -5.59 16.17
CA ASP A 15 -12.21 -6.76 15.29
C ASP A 15 -10.93 -7.22 14.60
N GLY A 16 -9.96 -6.32 14.45
CA GLY A 16 -8.68 -6.52 13.78
C GLY A 16 -7.78 -5.29 13.88
N VAL A 17 -6.64 -5.34 13.23
CA VAL A 17 -5.65 -4.24 13.21
C VAL A 17 -5.14 -3.98 11.79
N GLU A 18 -4.87 -2.71 11.49
CA GLU A 18 -4.25 -2.30 10.23
C GLU A 18 -2.83 -1.76 10.50
N ILE A 19 -1.83 -2.33 9.83
CA ILE A 19 -0.45 -1.84 9.85
C ILE A 19 -0.33 -0.73 8.81
N CYS A 20 -0.23 0.53 9.26
CA CYS A 20 0.00 1.68 8.39
C CYS A 20 1.49 1.83 8.07
N ALA A 21 1.91 1.36 6.90
CA ALA A 21 3.27 1.48 6.41
C ALA A 21 3.38 2.64 5.40
N ASN A 22 4.06 3.72 5.80
CA ASN A 22 4.34 4.82 4.89
C ASN A 22 5.58 4.48 4.05
N CYS A 23 5.38 4.23 2.75
CA CYS A 23 6.45 3.84 1.82
C CYS A 23 7.43 4.98 1.55
N SER A 24 7.16 6.22 1.95
CA SER A 24 8.15 7.31 1.84
C SER A 24 9.38 7.12 2.73
N TYR A 25 9.28 6.31 3.80
CA TYR A 25 10.46 5.88 4.58
C TYR A 25 11.27 4.79 3.86
N LEU A 26 10.66 4.09 2.89
CA LEU A 26 11.35 3.12 2.02
C LEU A 26 12.24 3.82 0.99
N ILE A 27 11.95 5.08 0.67
CA ILE A 27 12.61 5.87 -0.37
C ILE A 27 13.55 6.88 0.30
N ASP A 28 14.85 6.65 0.25
CA ASP A 28 15.78 7.71 0.61
C ASP A 28 15.80 8.76 -0.51
N ARG A 29 15.62 10.05 -0.16
CA ARG A 29 15.71 11.16 -1.12
C ARG A 29 17.18 11.36 -1.47
N GLN A 30 17.69 10.68 -2.49
CA GLN A 30 19.03 11.02 -2.97
C GLN A 30 19.06 12.48 -3.43
N SER A 31 19.98 13.23 -2.85
CA SER A 31 20.42 14.52 -3.36
C SER A 31 21.01 14.31 -4.77
N PRO A 32 20.75 15.19 -5.75
CA PRO A 32 21.07 14.97 -7.18
C PRO A 32 22.57 14.88 -7.54
N ASN A 33 23.47 14.67 -6.57
CA ASN A 33 24.92 14.72 -6.74
C ASN A 33 25.68 13.41 -6.41
N SER A 34 25.03 12.29 -6.07
CA SER A 34 25.76 11.05 -5.77
C SER A 34 25.91 10.14 -6.99
N SER A 35 27.03 10.32 -7.70
CA SER A 35 27.44 9.51 -8.85
C SER A 35 28.02 8.14 -8.43
N ASN A 36 27.38 7.06 -8.90
CA ASN A 36 27.97 5.82 -9.44
C ASN A 36 28.60 4.74 -8.51
N GLU A 37 28.58 4.86 -7.18
CA GLU A 37 28.89 3.72 -6.27
C GLU A 37 27.66 3.26 -5.43
N ALA A 38 26.51 3.91 -5.61
CA ALA A 38 25.38 3.85 -4.68
C ALA A 38 24.30 2.79 -4.99
N GLU A 39 24.32 2.11 -6.14
CA GLU A 39 23.26 1.14 -6.49
C GLU A 39 23.27 -0.11 -5.60
N ASN A 40 24.45 -0.65 -5.25
CA ASN A 40 24.55 -1.83 -4.39
C ASN A 40 24.09 -1.52 -2.96
N SER A 41 24.50 -0.38 -2.40
CA SER A 41 24.08 0.04 -1.06
C SER A 41 22.59 0.36 -1.01
N TYR A 42 22.03 0.93 -2.08
CA TYR A 42 20.60 1.23 -2.20
C TYR A 42 19.74 -0.04 -2.18
N ASN A 43 20.14 -1.07 -2.95
CA ASN A 43 19.42 -2.35 -2.98
C ASN A 43 19.48 -3.07 -1.63
N ILE A 44 20.62 -3.03 -0.93
CA ILE A 44 20.77 -3.61 0.42
C ILE A 44 19.89 -2.86 1.44
N GLU A 45 19.83 -1.53 1.35
CA GLU A 45 18.98 -0.73 2.24
C GLU A 45 17.49 -1.01 2.01
N LEU A 46 17.09 -1.22 0.76
CA LEU A 46 15.72 -1.59 0.41
C LEU A 46 15.33 -2.99 0.89
N GLU A 47 16.18 -4.00 0.71
CA GLU A 47 15.97 -5.34 1.27
C GLU A 47 15.77 -5.27 2.79
N ASN A 48 16.61 -4.50 3.48
CA ASN A 48 16.49 -4.31 4.93
C ASN A 48 15.15 -3.67 5.33
N LYS A 49 14.62 -2.76 4.53
CA LYS A 49 13.35 -2.08 4.82
C LYS A 49 12.13 -2.94 4.48
N THR A 50 12.17 -3.74 3.41
CA THR A 50 11.14 -4.76 3.15
C THR A 50 11.14 -5.80 4.26
N GLN A 51 12.32 -6.27 4.68
CA GLN A 51 12.46 -7.19 5.81
C GLN A 51 11.89 -6.63 7.11
N LEU A 52 12.06 -5.33 7.36
CA LEU A 52 11.45 -4.66 8.50
C LEU A 52 9.91 -4.72 8.46
N LEU A 53 9.30 -4.45 7.30
CA LEU A 53 7.84 -4.59 7.13
C LEU A 53 7.39 -6.02 7.45
N LEU A 54 8.06 -7.03 6.88
CA LEU A 54 7.74 -8.44 7.11
C LEU A 54 7.89 -8.82 8.59
N THR A 55 8.94 -8.34 9.26
CA THR A 55 9.14 -8.56 10.70
C THR A 55 8.01 -7.94 11.52
N ILE A 56 7.52 -6.76 11.13
CA ILE A 56 6.38 -6.10 11.81
C ILE A 56 5.11 -6.92 11.61
N ILE A 57 4.87 -7.46 10.41
CA ILE A 57 3.74 -8.35 10.14
C ILE A 57 3.79 -9.56 11.06
N GLU A 58 4.94 -10.24 11.15
CA GLU A 58 5.14 -11.38 12.04
C GLU A 58 4.92 -11.03 13.53
N GLU A 59 5.42 -9.87 13.98
CA GLU A 59 5.19 -9.42 15.36
C GLU A 59 3.70 -9.22 15.66
N VAL A 60 2.94 -8.66 14.72
CA VAL A 60 1.50 -8.40 14.87
C VAL A 60 0.70 -9.70 14.75
N ALA A 61 1.05 -10.56 13.79
CA ALA A 61 0.48 -11.90 13.61
C ALA A 61 0.77 -12.85 14.79
N SER A 62 1.80 -12.56 15.60
CA SER A 62 2.01 -13.27 16.88
C SER A 62 0.95 -12.97 17.95
N VAL A 63 0.09 -11.98 17.72
CA VAL A 63 -0.97 -11.52 18.64
C VAL A 63 -2.36 -11.70 18.03
N TRP A 64 -2.48 -11.52 16.72
CA TRP A 64 -3.73 -11.63 15.95
C TRP A 64 -3.66 -12.77 14.96
N ASP A 65 -4.78 -13.44 14.71
CA ASP A 65 -4.90 -14.30 13.52
C ASP A 65 -4.60 -13.45 12.26
N GLU A 66 -3.82 -13.99 11.34
CA GLU A 66 -3.35 -13.25 10.15
C GLU A 66 -4.52 -12.63 9.36
N ASN A 67 -5.66 -13.33 9.30
CA ASN A 67 -6.86 -12.87 8.59
C ASN A 67 -7.62 -11.75 9.31
N LYS A 68 -7.10 -11.25 10.43
CA LYS A 68 -7.54 -10.03 11.12
C LYS A 68 -6.50 -8.90 11.04
N VAL A 69 -5.42 -9.11 10.31
CA VAL A 69 -4.35 -8.13 10.10
C VAL A 69 -4.46 -7.59 8.67
N GLY A 70 -4.76 -6.29 8.56
CA GLY A 70 -4.69 -5.55 7.30
C GLY A 70 -3.36 -4.78 7.20
N ILE A 71 -2.97 -4.43 5.98
CA ILE A 71 -1.80 -3.56 5.74
C ILE A 71 -2.22 -2.39 4.87
N LYS A 72 -1.94 -1.17 5.31
CA LYS A 72 -2.09 0.03 4.50
C LYS A 72 -0.75 0.54 4.02
N LEU A 73 -0.51 0.51 2.71
CA LEU A 73 0.66 1.13 2.09
C LEU A 73 0.29 2.56 1.68
N ILE A 74 0.87 3.54 2.39
CA ILE A 74 0.63 4.98 2.20
C ILE A 74 1.78 5.53 1.37
N SER A 75 1.51 6.30 0.31
CA SER A 75 2.60 6.90 -0.46
C SER A 75 2.19 8.09 -1.32
N ASP A 76 2.67 9.28 -0.93
CA ASP A 76 2.75 10.47 -1.78
C ASP A 76 3.67 10.28 -3.00
N SER A 77 4.54 9.27 -2.97
CA SER A 77 5.61 9.02 -3.96
C SER A 77 5.31 7.84 -4.90
N PHE A 78 4.16 7.20 -4.73
CA PHE A 78 3.80 5.95 -5.39
C PHE A 78 3.79 6.09 -6.93
N PHE A 79 3.08 7.11 -7.38
CA PHE A 79 2.94 7.45 -8.80
C PHE A 79 4.27 7.88 -9.42
N LEU A 80 5.09 8.59 -8.65
CA LEU A 80 6.39 9.08 -9.10
C LEU A 80 7.39 7.93 -9.27
N LEU A 81 7.32 6.90 -8.43
CA LEU A 81 8.12 5.68 -8.53
C LEU A 81 7.75 4.82 -9.75
N ALA A 82 6.45 4.62 -10.00
CA ALA A 82 6.00 3.84 -11.17
C ALA A 82 6.40 4.49 -12.51
N LYS A 83 6.55 5.82 -12.53
CA LYS A 83 6.97 6.60 -13.71
C LYS A 83 8.49 6.54 -13.96
N ALA A 84 9.29 6.30 -12.93
CA ALA A 84 10.73 6.06 -13.05
C ALA A 84 10.96 4.58 -13.33
N SER A 85 11.10 4.23 -14.61
CA SER A 85 11.15 2.89 -15.23
C SER A 85 12.28 1.96 -14.74
N GLY A 86 12.33 1.68 -13.44
CA GLY A 86 13.30 0.81 -12.77
C GLY A 86 12.95 0.48 -11.31
N LEU A 87 12.05 1.25 -10.67
CA LEU A 87 11.60 1.03 -9.29
C LEU A 87 10.34 0.15 -9.16
N SER A 88 9.96 -0.56 -10.22
CA SER A 88 8.85 -1.51 -10.23
C SER A 88 9.15 -2.83 -9.50
N SER A 89 10.41 -3.21 -9.31
CA SER A 89 10.78 -4.50 -8.71
C SER A 89 10.46 -4.57 -7.22
N ILE A 90 10.85 -3.58 -6.42
CA ILE A 90 10.67 -3.64 -4.95
C ILE A 90 9.20 -3.69 -4.57
N PHE A 91 8.35 -2.91 -5.24
CA PHE A 91 6.93 -2.94 -4.95
C PHE A 91 6.27 -4.25 -5.39
N TYR A 92 6.68 -4.77 -6.55
CA TYR A 92 6.32 -6.11 -6.96
C TYR A 92 6.73 -7.14 -5.89
N HIS A 93 7.97 -7.06 -5.38
CA HIS A 93 8.47 -7.95 -4.34
C HIS A 93 7.67 -7.81 -3.05
N ILE A 94 7.40 -6.59 -2.56
CA ILE A 94 6.59 -6.38 -1.37
C ILE A 94 5.21 -7.02 -1.56
N ILE A 95 4.47 -6.67 -2.62
CA ILE A 95 3.12 -7.26 -2.83
C ILE A 95 3.20 -8.78 -2.96
N ASN A 96 4.17 -9.27 -3.73
CA ASN A 96 4.36 -10.70 -3.92
C ASN A 96 4.66 -11.40 -2.59
N ASP A 97 5.47 -10.79 -1.72
CA ASP A 97 5.82 -11.33 -0.42
C ASP A 97 4.62 -11.27 0.54
N LEU A 98 3.77 -10.25 0.43
CA LEU A 98 2.51 -10.17 1.18
C LEU A 98 1.57 -11.34 0.87
N ASN A 99 1.67 -11.97 -0.30
CA ASN A 99 0.87 -13.16 -0.63
C ASN A 99 1.27 -14.40 0.17
N PHE A 100 2.43 -14.41 0.85
CA PHE A 100 2.79 -15.51 1.75
C PHE A 100 2.04 -15.46 3.08
N TYR A 101 1.36 -14.36 3.38
CA TYR A 101 0.58 -14.17 4.60
C TYR A 101 -0.91 -14.23 4.27
N ASN A 102 -1.70 -14.81 5.18
CA ASN A 102 -3.16 -14.83 5.04
C ASN A 102 -3.80 -13.55 5.60
N LEU A 103 -3.37 -12.39 5.08
CA LEU A 103 -3.81 -11.08 5.55
C LEU A 103 -5.30 -10.86 5.30
N ALA A 104 -5.93 -10.05 6.15
CA ALA A 104 -7.32 -9.63 5.99
C ALA A 104 -7.52 -8.86 4.68
N TYR A 105 -6.60 -7.94 4.37
CA TYR A 105 -6.62 -7.13 3.17
C TYR A 105 -5.30 -6.35 2.96
N LEU A 106 -5.06 -5.92 1.73
CA LEU A 106 -4.10 -4.88 1.35
C LEU A 106 -4.87 -3.60 1.02
N HIS A 107 -4.49 -2.50 1.66
CA HIS A 107 -5.11 -1.19 1.50
C HIS A 107 -4.11 -0.22 0.86
N LEU A 108 -4.44 0.32 -0.31
CA LEU A 108 -3.58 1.22 -1.07
C LEU A 108 -4.25 2.57 -1.28
N GLU A 109 -3.45 3.63 -1.28
CA GLU A 109 -3.94 4.94 -1.66
C GLU A 109 -3.98 5.11 -3.18
N LYS A 110 -5.11 5.57 -3.73
CA LYS A 110 -5.16 5.96 -5.15
C LYS A 110 -4.21 7.14 -5.34
N PRO A 111 -3.28 7.08 -6.31
CA PRO A 111 -2.43 8.22 -6.58
C PRO A 111 -3.25 9.43 -7.03
N VAL A 112 -3.00 10.58 -6.42
CA VAL A 112 -3.66 11.85 -6.77
C VAL A 112 -3.08 12.35 -8.09
N THR A 113 -3.92 12.47 -9.11
CA THR A 113 -3.50 12.90 -10.43
C THR A 113 -4.35 14.04 -10.95
N ASN A 114 -3.70 15.12 -11.40
CA ASN A 114 -4.40 16.35 -11.84
C ASN A 114 -4.67 16.37 -13.36
N ASN A 115 -4.44 15.28 -14.09
CA ASN A 115 -4.65 15.20 -15.54
C ASN A 115 -5.15 13.82 -15.98
N LEU A 116 -5.98 13.78 -17.03
CA LEU A 116 -6.63 12.58 -17.57
C LEU A 116 -5.64 11.45 -17.93
N PHE A 117 -4.50 11.79 -18.54
CA PHE A 117 -3.45 10.81 -18.87
C PHE A 117 -2.89 10.08 -17.63
N GLN A 118 -2.84 10.75 -16.49
CA GLN A 118 -2.34 10.16 -15.25
C GLN A 118 -3.40 9.30 -14.56
N ASN A 119 -4.69 9.59 -14.78
CA ASN A 119 -5.81 8.76 -14.35
C ASN A 119 -5.80 7.39 -15.05
N GLU A 120 -5.53 7.33 -16.36
CA GLU A 120 -5.39 6.06 -17.10
C GLU A 120 -4.22 5.23 -16.59
N ILE A 121 -3.07 5.86 -16.35
CA ILE A 121 -1.88 5.19 -15.77
C ILE A 121 -2.19 4.63 -14.38
N SER A 122 -2.98 5.35 -13.57
CA SER A 122 -3.39 4.89 -12.25
C SER A 122 -4.27 3.64 -12.32
N LEU A 123 -5.20 3.57 -13.28
CA LEU A 123 -6.04 2.39 -13.48
C LEU A 123 -5.25 1.18 -13.96
N ILE A 124 -4.31 1.37 -14.89
CA ILE A 124 -3.41 0.30 -15.36
C ILE A 124 -2.60 -0.25 -14.18
N TRP A 125 -2.10 0.65 -13.33
CA TRP A 125 -1.33 0.28 -12.16
C TRP A 125 -2.17 -0.49 -11.13
N LEU A 126 -3.41 -0.05 -10.85
CA LEU A 126 -4.33 -0.78 -9.97
C LEU A 126 -4.63 -2.19 -10.50
N LYS A 127 -4.90 -2.31 -11.81
CA LYS A 127 -5.10 -3.62 -12.47
C LYS A 127 -3.87 -4.52 -12.35
N LEU A 128 -2.67 -3.96 -12.47
CA LEU A 128 -1.43 -4.71 -12.31
C LEU A 128 -1.32 -5.26 -10.88
N ILE A 129 -1.57 -4.46 -9.86
CA ILE A 129 -1.52 -4.94 -8.47
C ILE A 129 -2.57 -6.00 -8.21
N HIS A 130 -3.80 -5.75 -8.66
CA HIS A 130 -4.89 -6.69 -8.51
C HIS A 130 -4.58 -8.03 -9.20
N SER A 131 -3.70 -8.05 -10.21
CA SER A 131 -3.20 -9.29 -10.82
C SER A 131 -2.08 -9.99 -10.05
N ILE A 132 -1.39 -9.29 -9.14
CA ILE A 132 -0.26 -9.80 -8.36
C ILE A 132 -0.72 -10.22 -6.96
N TYR A 133 -1.50 -9.37 -6.29
CA TYR A 133 -2.02 -9.64 -4.95
C TYR A 133 -3.23 -10.56 -5.02
N SER A 134 -3.21 -11.66 -4.27
CA SER A 134 -4.26 -12.68 -4.30
C SER A 134 -5.30 -12.51 -3.18
N GLY A 135 -5.05 -11.64 -2.20
CA GLY A 135 -5.98 -11.33 -1.11
C GLY A 135 -6.92 -10.18 -1.47
N THR A 136 -7.69 -9.72 -0.47
CA THR A 136 -8.63 -8.61 -0.66
C THR A 136 -7.91 -7.28 -0.84
N LEU A 137 -8.17 -6.59 -1.94
CA LEU A 137 -7.62 -5.26 -2.24
C LEU A 137 -8.63 -4.16 -1.89
N ILE A 138 -8.18 -3.15 -1.13
CA ILE A 138 -8.93 -1.94 -0.79
C ILE A 138 -8.22 -0.73 -1.36
N ILE A 139 -8.93 0.14 -2.09
CA ILE A 139 -8.36 1.40 -2.59
C ILE A 139 -8.94 2.61 -1.87
N ASP A 140 -8.08 3.42 -1.25
CA ASP A 140 -8.42 4.71 -0.63
C ASP A 140 -8.58 5.79 -1.72
N CYS A 141 -9.78 6.36 -1.76
CA CYS A 141 -10.25 7.20 -2.85
C CYS A 141 -10.53 8.64 -2.38
N GLN A 142 -9.54 9.27 -1.73
CA GLN A 142 -9.68 10.53 -0.99
C GLN A 142 -10.20 11.72 -1.83
N HIS A 143 -9.95 11.73 -3.15
CA HIS A 143 -10.16 12.89 -4.02
C HIS A 143 -10.88 12.59 -5.34
N ILE A 144 -11.67 11.53 -5.44
CA ILE A 144 -12.32 11.16 -6.70
C ILE A 144 -13.84 11.34 -6.69
N THR A 145 -14.41 11.50 -7.88
CA THR A 145 -15.84 11.64 -8.11
C THR A 145 -16.58 10.32 -7.91
N GLN A 146 -17.92 10.36 -7.80
CA GLN A 146 -18.73 9.15 -7.67
C GLN A 146 -18.58 8.20 -8.85
N THR A 147 -18.57 8.74 -10.07
CA THR A 147 -18.41 7.96 -11.30
C THR A 147 -17.03 7.29 -11.36
N GLU A 148 -15.95 7.98 -10.96
CA GLU A 148 -14.63 7.36 -10.90
C GLU A 148 -14.55 6.22 -9.87
N ARG A 149 -15.32 6.30 -8.78
CA ARG A 149 -15.39 5.21 -7.78
C ARG A 149 -16.04 3.97 -8.35
N GLU A 150 -17.17 4.13 -9.03
CA GLU A 150 -17.90 3.01 -9.65
C GLU A 150 -17.03 2.29 -10.68
N THR A 151 -16.28 3.05 -11.49
CA THR A 151 -15.34 2.47 -12.46
C THR A 151 -14.21 1.69 -11.80
N ILE A 152 -13.67 2.19 -10.68
CA ILE A 152 -12.60 1.48 -9.94
C ILE A 152 -13.12 0.18 -9.32
N CYS A 153 -14.31 0.20 -8.72
CA CYS A 153 -14.95 -0.98 -8.11
C CYS A 153 -15.23 -2.08 -9.14
N GLN A 154 -15.57 -1.76 -10.38
CA GLN A 154 -15.97 -2.77 -11.37
C GLN A 154 -14.80 -3.60 -11.89
N ASP A 155 -13.60 -3.02 -11.93
CA ASP A 155 -12.54 -3.52 -12.81
C ASP A 155 -11.17 -3.68 -12.14
N SER A 156 -10.96 -3.13 -10.94
CA SER A 156 -9.60 -2.90 -10.42
C SER A 156 -9.41 -3.07 -8.90
N THR A 157 -10.45 -3.37 -8.13
CA THR A 157 -10.37 -3.56 -6.67
C THR A 157 -11.57 -4.34 -6.13
N ASP A 158 -11.43 -4.97 -4.96
CA ASP A 158 -12.55 -5.62 -4.26
C ASP A 158 -13.38 -4.62 -3.47
N LEU A 159 -12.71 -3.68 -2.80
CA LEU A 159 -13.34 -2.68 -1.93
C LEU A 159 -12.75 -1.28 -2.15
N VAL A 160 -13.51 -0.26 -1.73
CA VAL A 160 -13.10 1.16 -1.76
C VAL A 160 -13.30 1.79 -0.39
N SER A 161 -12.27 2.51 0.10
CA SER A 161 -12.32 3.27 1.35
C SER A 161 -12.67 4.75 1.11
N PHE A 162 -13.39 5.34 2.07
CA PHE A 162 -13.93 6.70 2.01
C PHE A 162 -13.55 7.49 3.27
N ASN A 163 -12.70 8.52 3.10
CA ASN A 163 -12.31 9.38 4.23
C ASN A 163 -13.23 10.60 4.43
N ASN A 164 -14.00 11.00 3.41
CA ASN A 164 -14.92 12.13 3.51
C ASN A 164 -16.28 11.81 2.87
N LEU A 165 -17.27 11.56 3.73
CA LEU A 165 -18.64 11.23 3.34
C LEU A 165 -19.43 12.44 2.81
N SER A 166 -18.99 13.68 3.04
CA SER A 166 -19.69 14.87 2.51
C SER A 166 -19.66 14.98 0.98
N LYS A 167 -18.80 14.18 0.33
CA LYS A 167 -18.69 14.05 -1.13
C LYS A 167 -19.38 12.81 -1.69
N LEU A 168 -20.09 12.06 -0.85
CA LEU A 168 -21.03 11.04 -1.28
C LEU A 168 -22.37 11.74 -1.47
N SER A 169 -22.73 12.01 -2.71
CA SER A 169 -24.12 12.34 -3.06
C SER A 169 -24.93 11.06 -2.91
N ILE A 170 -25.41 10.83 -1.69
CA ILE A 170 -26.50 9.91 -1.42
C ILE A 170 -27.75 10.78 -1.41
N PHE A 171 -28.73 10.36 -2.24
CA PHE A 171 -29.94 11.05 -2.72
C PHE A 171 -29.77 11.84 -4.03
#